data_AF-A0A3D5MPJ0-F1
#
_entry.id   AF-A0A3D5MPJ0-F1
#
_cell.length_a   1.000
_cell.length_b   1.000
_cell.length_c   1.000
_cell.angle_alpha   90.00
_cell.angle_beta   90.00
_cell.angle_gamma   90.00
#
_symmetry.space_group_name_H-M   'P 1'
#
loop_
_entity.id
_entity.type
_entity.pdbx_description
1 polymer ?
#
loop_
_entity_poly.entity_id
_entity_poly.type
_entity_poly.pdbx_seq_one_letter_code
_entity_poly.pdbx_strand_id
1 'polypeptide(L)'
;MSGERDGLGPGWIEVTGRTVEEATLVGLQRLGLAAAEDAEVEVLEEPQRGLLGVFGGRGARIRMRRRPDRLEALSRLALDIARAAGLEDLSVDSFRDEEGYIHINLKGPGLGRLIGRKGETLDALQYLLNLASARMPGRPERVIFDADG
;
A
#
# COMPACT_ATOMS: atom_id res chain seq x y z
N MET A 1 16.62 16.32 21.96
CA MET A 1 15.20 15.90 22.01
C MET A 1 15.14 14.55 21.34
N SER A 2 14.88 13.51 22.13
CA SER A 2 15.08 12.11 21.76
C SER A 2 14.10 11.70 20.67
N GLY A 3 14.62 11.32 19.50
CA GLY A 3 13.83 10.64 18.48
C GLY A 3 13.70 9.18 18.89
N GLU A 4 12.56 8.82 19.47
CA GLU A 4 12.13 7.43 19.60
C GLU A 4 11.96 6.91 18.17
N ARG A 5 12.93 6.12 17.69
CA ARG A 5 12.76 5.34 16.47
C ARG A 5 11.86 4.17 16.84
N ASP A 6 10.56 4.39 16.76
CA ASP A 6 9.57 3.33 16.82
C ASP A 6 9.95 2.30 15.74
N GLY A 7 10.09 1.03 16.13
CA GLY A 7 10.52 -0.08 15.26
C GLY A 7 9.51 -0.47 14.18
N LEU A 8 8.63 0.45 13.82
CA LEU A 8 7.56 0.31 12.85
C LEU A 8 8.00 1.08 11.60
N GLY A 9 7.93 0.44 10.43
CA GLY A 9 8.29 1.07 9.15
C GLY A 9 7.54 2.40 8.92
N PRO A 10 7.92 3.17 7.88
CA PRO A 10 7.33 4.48 7.62
C PRO A 10 5.79 4.41 7.50
N GLY A 11 5.10 5.32 8.19
CA GLY A 11 3.65 5.54 8.07
C GLY A 11 2.76 4.82 9.08
N TRP A 12 3.30 3.96 9.95
CA TRP A 12 2.53 3.33 11.03
C TRP A 12 2.40 4.23 12.25
N ILE A 13 1.22 4.21 12.88
CA ILE A 13 0.97 4.78 14.20
C ILE A 13 0.51 3.68 15.15
N GLU A 14 0.99 3.69 16.39
CA GLU A 14 0.38 2.89 17.46
C GLU A 14 -0.77 3.64 18.13
N VAL A 15 -1.84 2.90 18.43
CA VAL A 15 -3.02 3.43 19.10
C VAL A 15 -3.51 2.40 20.12
N THR A 16 -3.91 2.89 21.29
CA THR A 16 -4.46 2.08 22.38
C THR A 16 -5.91 2.45 22.64
N GLY A 17 -6.72 1.47 23.01
CA GLY A 17 -8.12 1.66 23.42
C GLY A 17 -8.54 0.57 24.40
N ARG A 18 -9.72 0.68 25.00
CA ARG A 18 -10.26 -0.41 25.85
C ARG A 18 -10.64 -1.63 25.02
N THR A 19 -11.01 -1.42 23.75
CA THR A 19 -11.24 -2.47 22.75
C THR A 19 -10.50 -2.15 21.44
N VAL A 20 -10.40 -3.15 20.55
CA VAL A 20 -9.81 -2.97 19.22
C VAL A 20 -10.59 -1.93 18.41
N GLU A 21 -11.92 -1.92 18.53
CA GLU A 21 -12.79 -0.96 17.84
C GLU A 21 -12.54 0.47 18.32
N GLU A 22 -12.40 0.69 19.64
CA GLU A 22 -12.08 2.01 20.20
C GLU A 22 -10.72 2.50 19.70
N ALA A 23 -9.71 1.63 19.73
CA ALA A 23 -8.37 1.95 19.22
C ALA A 23 -8.41 2.26 17.71
N THR A 24 -9.22 1.53 16.95
CA THR A 24 -9.42 1.74 15.50
C THR A 24 -10.06 3.10 15.22
N LEU A 25 -11.12 3.47 15.94
CA LEU A 25 -11.78 4.77 15.76
C LEU A 25 -10.84 5.95 16.05
N VAL A 26 -10.03 5.85 17.12
CA VAL A 26 -9.00 6.85 17.44
C VAL A 26 -7.94 6.91 16.34
N GLY A 27 -7.52 5.76 15.81
CA GLY A 27 -6.57 5.69 14.70
C GLY A 27 -7.08 6.37 13.43
N LEU A 28 -8.33 6.12 13.05
CA LEU A 28 -8.96 6.74 11.88
C LEU A 28 -9.02 8.26 12.00
N GLN A 29 -9.40 8.78 13.17
CA GLN A 29 -9.38 10.23 13.42
C GLN A 29 -7.98 10.81 13.32
N ARG A 30 -6.95 10.14 13.89
CA ARG A 30 -5.56 10.61 13.83
C ARG A 30 -4.99 10.62 12.41
N LEU A 31 -5.40 9.68 11.56
CA LEU A 31 -4.96 9.59 10.16
C LEU A 31 -5.84 10.39 9.19
N GLY A 32 -6.91 11.02 9.67
CA GLY A 32 -7.88 11.73 8.85
C GLY A 32 -8.56 10.82 7.82
N LEU A 33 -8.86 9.58 8.21
CA LEU A 33 -9.51 8.58 7.37
C LEU A 33 -10.99 8.46 7.74
N ALA A 34 -11.84 8.34 6.71
CA ALA A 34 -13.28 8.24 6.91
C ALA A 34 -13.73 6.80 7.22
N ALA A 35 -13.02 5.80 6.68
CA ALA A 35 -13.39 4.40 6.81
C ALA A 35 -12.20 3.51 7.16
N ALA A 36 -12.48 2.39 7.85
CA ALA A 36 -11.46 1.39 8.23
C ALA A 36 -10.80 0.71 7.02
N GLU A 37 -11.51 0.62 5.89
CA GLU A 37 -10.99 0.04 4.64
C GLU A 37 -9.84 0.85 4.02
N ASP A 38 -9.81 2.17 4.25
CA ASP A 38 -8.74 3.07 3.86
C ASP A 38 -7.48 2.92 4.72
N ALA A 39 -7.55 2.08 5.76
CA ALA A 39 -6.46 1.80 6.66
C ALA A 39 -6.02 0.33 6.56
N GLU A 40 -4.75 0.12 6.88
CA GLU A 40 -4.25 -1.18 7.29
C GLU A 40 -4.18 -1.18 8.81
N VAL A 41 -4.77 -2.20 9.43
CA VAL A 41 -4.88 -2.33 10.88
C VAL A 41 -4.34 -3.68 11.30
N GLU A 42 -3.44 -3.67 12.27
CA GLU A 42 -2.93 -4.89 12.89
C GLU A 42 -3.07 -4.80 14.41
N VAL A 43 -3.63 -5.85 15.01
CA VAL A 43 -3.76 -5.97 16.46
C VAL A 43 -2.43 -6.44 17.03
N LEU A 44 -1.82 -5.62 17.87
CA LEU A 44 -0.57 -5.93 18.58
C LEU A 44 -0.85 -6.60 19.93
N GLU A 45 -1.93 -6.21 20.59
CA GLU A 45 -2.36 -6.76 21.87
C GLU A 45 -3.89 -6.77 21.97
N GLU A 46 -4.46 -7.94 22.24
CA GLU A 46 -5.89 -8.11 22.52
C GLU A 46 -6.24 -7.60 23.92
N PRO A 47 -7.44 -7.04 24.14
CA PRO A 47 -7.83 -6.54 25.44
C PRO A 47 -7.95 -7.70 26.44
N GLN A 48 -7.22 -7.61 27.55
CA GLN A 48 -7.22 -8.62 28.60
C GLN A 48 -8.13 -8.18 29.74
N ARG A 49 -9.10 -9.03 30.09
CA ARG A 49 -9.88 -8.87 31.33
C ARG A 49 -9.03 -9.32 32.52
N GLY A 50 -8.93 -8.49 33.55
CA GLY A 50 -8.36 -8.89 34.83
C GLY A 50 -9.19 -10.02 35.46
N LEU A 51 -8.53 -11.06 35.96
CA LEU A 51 -9.19 -12.12 36.73
C LEU A 51 -9.50 -11.60 38.14
N LEU A 52 -10.72 -11.88 38.63
CA LEU A 52 -11.19 -11.67 40.02
C LEU A 52 -11.33 -10.21 40.51
N GLY A 53 -11.96 -9.33 39.75
CA GLY A 53 -12.51 -8.06 40.29
C GLY A 53 -11.47 -7.05 40.83
N VAL A 54 -10.18 -7.33 40.67
CA VAL A 54 -9.07 -6.44 41.01
C VAL A 54 -8.64 -5.68 39.76
N PHE A 55 -8.51 -4.36 39.92
CA PHE A 55 -8.01 -3.40 38.95
C PHE A 55 -6.77 -3.93 38.20
N GLY A 56 -6.82 -3.97 36.87
CA GLY A 56 -5.63 -4.32 36.07
C GLY A 56 -5.86 -4.90 34.67
N GLY A 57 -6.96 -4.56 33.99
CA GLY A 57 -7.10 -4.92 32.58
C GLY A 57 -6.15 -4.11 31.71
N ARG A 58 -5.45 -4.77 30.77
CA ARG A 58 -4.72 -4.08 29.70
C ARG A 58 -5.66 -3.90 28.51
N GLY A 59 -5.74 -2.66 28.03
CA GLY A 59 -6.52 -2.32 26.84
C GLY A 59 -5.92 -2.95 25.58
N ALA A 60 -6.68 -2.90 24.49
CA ALA A 60 -6.18 -3.29 23.19
C ALA A 60 -5.12 -2.30 22.70
N ARG A 61 -4.14 -2.84 21.97
CA ARG A 61 -3.14 -2.04 21.25
C ARG A 61 -3.12 -2.48 19.80
N ILE A 62 -3.18 -1.51 18.89
CA ILE A 62 -3.12 -1.73 17.45
C ILE A 62 -2.00 -0.90 16.87
N ARG A 63 -1.51 -1.30 15.69
CA ARG A 63 -0.87 -0.38 14.76
C ARG A 63 -1.78 -0.15 13.57
N MET A 64 -1.78 1.08 13.08
CA MET A 64 -2.58 1.49 11.94
C MET A 64 -1.73 2.34 11.00
N ARG A 65 -1.92 2.18 9.69
CA ARG A 65 -1.43 3.13 8.68
C ARG A 65 -2.48 3.37 7.63
N ARG A 66 -2.34 4.47 6.89
CA ARG A 66 -3.11 4.68 5.66
C ARG A 66 -2.74 3.58 4.67
N ARG A 67 -3.75 2.93 4.08
CA ARG A 67 -3.54 2.02 2.96
C ARG A 67 -2.99 2.86 1.79
N PRO A 68 -1.86 2.46 1.18
CA PRO A 68 -1.33 3.18 0.04
C PRO A 68 -2.36 3.20 -1.08
N ASP A 69 -2.43 4.32 -1.80
CA ASP A 69 -3.29 4.43 -2.97
C ASP A 69 -2.91 3.35 -3.99
N ARG A 70 -3.92 2.76 -4.65
CA ARG A 70 -3.71 1.64 -5.57
C ARG A 70 -2.83 2.03 -6.74
N LEU A 71 -3.03 3.23 -7.30
CA LEU A 71 -2.24 3.73 -8.42
C LEU A 71 -0.80 4.00 -7.98
N GLU A 72 -0.61 4.60 -6.80
CA GLU A 72 0.74 4.80 -6.24
C GLU A 72 1.47 3.47 -6.01
N ALA A 73 0.80 2.49 -5.40
CA ALA A 73 1.36 1.19 -5.10
C ALA A 73 1.76 0.42 -6.37
N LEU A 74 0.92 0.43 -7.40
CA LEU A 74 1.18 -0.25 -8.67
C LEU A 74 2.27 0.47 -9.48
N SER A 75 2.30 1.80 -9.46
CA SER A 75 3.36 2.58 -10.13
C SER A 75 4.72 2.29 -9.52
N ARG A 76 4.79 2.21 -8.19
CA ARG A 76 6.00 1.79 -7.48
C ARG A 76 6.39 0.36 -7.83
N LEU A 77 5.45 -0.57 -7.84
CA LEU A 77 5.70 -1.96 -8.21
C LEU A 77 6.27 -2.08 -9.63
N ALA A 78 5.72 -1.32 -10.60
CA ALA A 78 6.21 -1.29 -11.97
C ALA A 78 7.67 -0.80 -12.04
N LEU A 79 7.99 0.30 -11.34
CA LEU A 79 9.37 0.79 -11.22
C LEU A 79 10.30 -0.24 -10.57
N ASP A 80 9.86 -0.88 -9.49
CA ASP A 80 10.68 -1.87 -8.76
C ASP A 80 10.97 -3.10 -9.62
N ILE A 81 9.99 -3.58 -10.40
CA ILE A 81 10.20 -4.68 -11.37
C ILE A 81 11.17 -4.25 -12.48
N ALA A 82 11.00 -3.07 -13.06
CA ALA A 82 11.88 -2.57 -14.12
C ALA A 82 13.33 -2.41 -13.63
N ARG A 83 13.52 -1.89 -12.42
CA ARG A 83 14.83 -1.80 -11.76
C ARG A 83 15.44 -3.17 -11.48
N ALA A 84 14.64 -4.13 -11.01
CA ALA A 84 15.11 -5.50 -10.82
C ALA A 84 15.53 -6.18 -12.14
N ALA A 85 14.97 -5.74 -13.28
CA ALA A 85 15.40 -6.16 -14.61
C ALA A 85 16.67 -5.44 -15.11
N GLY A 86 17.30 -4.59 -14.30
CA GLY A 86 18.55 -3.91 -14.62
C GLY A 86 18.38 -2.61 -15.40
N LEU A 87 17.20 -1.99 -15.34
CA LEU A 87 16.96 -0.67 -15.93
C LEU A 87 17.10 0.41 -14.88
N GLU A 88 17.87 1.44 -15.22
CA GLU A 88 18.20 2.57 -14.35
C GLU A 88 17.62 3.86 -14.94
N ASP A 89 17.62 4.94 -14.15
CA ASP A 89 17.16 6.27 -14.57
C ASP A 89 15.72 6.31 -15.14
N LEU A 90 14.82 5.57 -14.50
CA LEU A 90 13.40 5.51 -14.87
C LEU A 90 12.55 6.52 -14.09
N SER A 91 11.61 7.15 -14.78
CA SER A 91 10.47 7.86 -14.19
C SER A 91 9.16 7.16 -14.52
N VAL A 92 8.10 7.47 -13.76
CA VAL A 92 6.76 6.93 -13.98
C VAL A 92 5.77 8.08 -14.03
N ASP A 93 4.96 8.11 -15.08
CA ASP A 93 3.74 8.92 -15.14
C ASP A 93 2.55 7.99 -14.93
N SER A 94 1.64 8.36 -14.05
CA SER A 94 0.46 7.55 -13.78
C SER A 94 -0.76 8.41 -13.50
N PHE A 95 -1.92 7.96 -13.97
CA PHE A 95 -3.20 8.61 -13.75
C PHE A 95 -4.34 7.59 -13.79
N ARG A 96 -5.50 8.00 -13.28
CA ARG A 96 -6.74 7.25 -13.41
C ARG A 96 -7.62 7.95 -14.44
N ASP A 97 -8.14 7.22 -15.41
CA ASP A 97 -9.06 7.77 -16.40
C ASP A 97 -10.51 7.83 -15.89
N GLU A 98 -11.43 8.34 -16.73
CA GLU A 98 -12.85 8.46 -16.41
C GLU A 98 -13.56 7.11 -16.25
N GLU A 99 -13.03 6.04 -16.86
CA GLU A 99 -13.55 4.67 -16.71
C GLU A 99 -13.02 3.98 -15.43
N GLY A 100 -12.08 4.62 -14.73
CA GLY A 100 -11.44 4.09 -13.54
C GLY A 100 -10.30 3.11 -13.85
N TYR A 101 -9.73 3.14 -15.05
CA TYR A 101 -8.51 2.41 -15.36
C TYR A 101 -7.29 3.18 -14.87
N ILE A 102 -6.32 2.44 -14.36
CA ILE A 102 -5.03 2.96 -13.94
C ILE A 102 -4.09 2.86 -15.14
N HIS A 103 -3.63 4.00 -15.64
CA HIS A 103 -2.61 4.11 -16.66
C HIS A 103 -1.26 4.31 -16.00
N ILE A 104 -0.27 3.50 -16.37
CA ILE A 104 1.11 3.59 -15.88
C ILE A 104 2.02 3.60 -17.10
N ASN A 105 2.74 4.71 -17.29
CA ASN A 105 3.74 4.86 -18.34
C ASN A 105 5.13 5.00 -17.73
N LEU A 106 6.01 4.03 -17.99
CA LEU A 106 7.42 4.17 -17.65
C LEU A 106 8.15 4.98 -18.72
N LYS A 107 9.04 5.87 -18.27
CA LYS A 107 9.89 6.68 -19.15
C LYS A 107 11.34 6.56 -18.75
N GLY A 108 12.23 6.52 -19.73
CA GLY A 108 13.66 6.49 -19.46
C GLY A 108 14.47 5.68 -20.48
N PRO A 109 15.80 5.76 -20.38
CA PRO A 109 16.70 5.12 -21.33
C PRO A 109 16.63 3.60 -21.22
N GLY A 110 16.80 2.92 -22.36
CA GLY A 110 16.91 1.45 -22.39
C GLY A 110 15.59 0.69 -22.24
N LEU A 111 14.44 1.38 -22.16
CA LEU A 111 13.10 0.77 -22.12
C LEU A 111 12.78 -0.07 -23.36
N GLY A 112 13.48 0.13 -24.49
CA GLY A 112 13.38 -0.75 -25.64
C GLY A 112 13.69 -2.23 -25.33
N ARG A 113 14.45 -2.52 -24.26
CA ARG A 113 14.65 -3.89 -23.76
C ARG A 113 13.41 -4.46 -23.06
N LEU A 114 12.62 -3.58 -22.44
CA LEU A 114 11.38 -3.89 -21.71
C LEU A 114 10.20 -4.17 -22.65
N ILE A 115 10.27 -3.77 -23.92
CA ILE A 115 9.25 -4.08 -24.93
C ILE A 115 9.35 -5.55 -25.38
N GLY A 116 10.55 -6.15 -25.38
CA GLY A 116 10.75 -7.52 -25.86
C GLY A 116 10.49 -7.68 -27.37
N ARG A 117 10.53 -8.92 -27.91
CA ARG A 117 10.13 -9.12 -29.33
C ARG A 117 8.61 -9.01 -29.41
N LYS A 118 8.12 -8.09 -30.25
CA LYS A 118 6.68 -7.90 -30.51
C LYS A 118 5.84 -7.52 -29.28
N GLY A 119 6.42 -6.92 -28.24
CA GLY A 119 5.64 -6.43 -27.07
C GLY A 119 5.45 -7.45 -25.94
N GLU A 120 6.00 -8.66 -26.06
CA GLU A 120 5.75 -9.76 -25.12
C GLU A 120 6.12 -9.45 -23.66
N THR A 121 7.17 -8.65 -23.44
CA THR A 121 7.59 -8.27 -22.08
C THR A 121 6.69 -7.19 -21.49
N LEU A 122 6.21 -6.26 -22.32
CA LEU A 122 5.22 -5.25 -21.93
C LEU A 122 3.91 -5.92 -21.50
N ASP A 123 3.43 -6.87 -22.30
CA ASP A 123 2.21 -7.64 -22.02
C ASP A 123 2.32 -8.43 -20.72
N ALA A 124 3.48 -9.08 -20.48
CA ALA A 124 3.73 -9.82 -19.26
C ALA A 124 3.71 -8.90 -18.02
N LEU A 125 4.32 -7.71 -18.11
CA LEU A 125 4.33 -6.76 -17.01
C LEU A 125 2.93 -6.19 -16.74
N GLN A 126 2.18 -5.83 -17.79
CA GLN A 126 0.79 -5.42 -17.68
C GLN A 126 -0.06 -6.51 -17.00
N TYR A 127 0.13 -7.77 -17.38
CA TYR A 127 -0.58 -8.89 -16.77
C TYR A 127 -0.26 -9.02 -15.28
N LEU A 128 1.02 -8.93 -14.90
CA LEU A 128 1.44 -8.99 -13.49
C LEU A 128 0.84 -7.84 -12.66
N LEU A 129 0.81 -6.62 -13.22
CA LEU A 129 0.22 -5.46 -12.55
C LEU A 129 -1.29 -5.61 -12.38
N ASN A 130 -2.00 -6.14 -13.38
CA ASN A 130 -3.42 -6.46 -13.26
C ASN A 130 -3.67 -7.53 -12.19
N LEU A 131 -2.82 -8.56 -12.13
CA LEU A 131 -2.91 -9.60 -11.10
C LEU A 131 -2.63 -9.04 -9.70
N ALA A 132 -1.66 -8.14 -9.57
CA ALA A 132 -1.38 -7.45 -8.31
C ALA A 132 -2.58 -6.57 -7.88
N SER A 133 -3.12 -5.76 -8.81
CA SER A 133 -4.33 -4.96 -8.59
C SER A 133 -5.49 -5.83 -8.10
N ALA A 134 -5.75 -6.97 -8.76
CA ALA A 134 -6.84 -7.86 -8.40
C ALA A 134 -6.71 -8.46 -6.98
N ARG A 135 -5.49 -8.53 -6.42
CA ARG A 135 -5.23 -9.01 -5.06
C ARG A 135 -5.30 -7.91 -4.00
N MET A 136 -5.29 -6.65 -4.40
CA MET A 136 -5.42 -5.53 -3.46
C MET A 136 -6.88 -5.40 -3.00
N PRO A 137 -7.13 -5.10 -1.71
CA PRO A 137 -8.47 -4.86 -1.20
C PRO A 137 -9.22 -3.76 -1.96
N GLY A 138 -10.55 -3.85 -1.98
CA GLY A 138 -11.42 -2.95 -2.73
C GLY A 138 -11.75 -3.47 -4.13
N ARG A 139 -12.42 -2.62 -4.94
CA ARG A 139 -12.83 -2.99 -6.29
C ARG A 139 -11.59 -3.12 -7.19
N PRO A 140 -11.45 -4.20 -7.96
CA PRO A 140 -10.34 -4.36 -8.88
C PRO A 140 -10.39 -3.26 -9.95
N GLU A 141 -9.23 -2.66 -10.19
CA GLU A 141 -9.04 -1.64 -11.22
C GLU A 141 -8.12 -2.20 -12.29
N ARG A 142 -8.53 -2.05 -13.54
CA ARG A 142 -7.74 -2.51 -14.67
C ARG A 142 -6.52 -1.62 -14.82
N VAL A 143 -5.37 -2.25 -15.07
CA VAL A 143 -4.11 -1.55 -15.31
C VAL A 143 -3.80 -1.60 -16.79
N ILE A 144 -3.52 -0.45 -17.38
CA ILE A 144 -2.94 -0.29 -18.71
C ILE A 144 -1.49 0.16 -18.50
N PHE A 145 -0.56 -0.59 -19.08
CA PHE A 145 0.86 -0.38 -18.87
C PHE A 145 1.56 -0.12 -20.20
N ASP A 146 2.27 1.00 -20.26
CA ASP A 146 3.05 1.43 -21.41
C ASP A 146 4.49 1.78 -21.01
N ALA A 147 5.37 1.83 -21.99
CA ALA A 147 6.76 2.22 -21.81
C ALA A 147 7.24 3.04 -23.01
N ASP A 148 7.64 4.29 -22.76
CA ASP A 148 8.15 5.21 -23.76
C ASP A 148 9.63 5.53 -23.50
N GLY A 149 10.49 5.27 -24.49
CA GLY A 149 11.93 5.53 -24.44
C GLY A 149 12.32 6.96 -24.77
#